data_AF-A0A424T2V8-F1
#
_entry.id   AF-A0A424T2V8-F1
#
_cell.length_a   1.000
_cell.length_b   1.000
_cell.length_c   1.000
_cell.angle_alpha   90.00
_cell.angle_beta   90.00
_cell.angle_gamma   90.00
#
_symmetry.space_group_name_H-M   'P 1'
#
loop_
_entity.id
_entity.type
_entity.pdbx_description
1 polymer ?
#
loop_
_entity_poly.entity_id
_entity_poly.type
_entity_poly.pdbx_seq_one_letter_code
_entity_poly.pdbx_strand_id
1 'polypeptide(L)'
;MELLRRDDENLRVRGWAAELNLEGCYRKLFEHERGVGYPKERASTMAKNRGILADLKAASCRDMLSVVKTVDQDLLRAAIAGERFAELFYPHAQDQAISDYLKSLT
;
A
#
# COMPACT_ATOMS: atom_id res chain seq x y z
N MET A 1 25.89 -25.53 17.20
CA MET A 1 24.82 -24.73 16.57
C MET A 1 25.48 -23.58 15.85
N GLU A 2 25.84 -23.82 14.60
CA GLU A 2 26.49 -22.84 13.74
C GLU A 2 25.41 -21.91 13.21
N LEU A 3 25.40 -20.68 13.71
CA LEU A 3 24.53 -19.62 13.22
C LEU A 3 24.85 -19.42 11.74
N LEU A 4 23.87 -19.72 10.89
CA LEU A 4 23.88 -19.43 9.45
C LEU A 4 24.19 -17.94 9.22
N ARG A 5 25.48 -17.58 9.10
CA ARG A 5 25.90 -16.39 8.38
C ARG A 5 25.61 -16.67 6.91
N ARG A 6 24.51 -16.13 6.42
CA ARG A 6 24.11 -16.19 5.01
C ARG A 6 24.73 -15.00 4.29
N ASP A 7 25.93 -15.21 3.77
CA ASP A 7 26.60 -14.34 2.80
C ASP A 7 25.98 -14.55 1.41
N ASP A 8 24.69 -14.27 1.25
CA ASP A 8 24.01 -14.39 -0.04
C ASP A 8 23.18 -13.13 -0.31
N GLU A 9 23.76 -12.22 -1.11
CA GLU A 9 23.22 -10.88 -1.42
C GLU A 9 21.89 -10.90 -2.22
N ASN A 10 21.33 -12.08 -2.52
CA ASN A 10 20.08 -12.22 -3.28
C ASN A 10 18.99 -13.08 -2.61
N LEU A 11 19.15 -13.49 -1.34
CA LEU A 11 18.13 -14.30 -0.68
C LEU A 11 16.96 -13.45 -0.15
N ARG A 12 15.86 -13.35 -0.92
CA ARG A 12 14.53 -13.01 -0.36
C ARG A 12 14.07 -14.15 0.54
N VAL A 13 14.52 -14.19 1.80
CA VAL A 13 14.20 -15.32 2.69
C VAL A 13 12.80 -15.21 3.24
N ARG A 14 11.87 -15.94 2.62
CA ARG A 14 10.62 -16.41 3.25
C ARG A 14 10.80 -17.88 3.59
N GLY A 15 11.53 -18.13 4.67
CA GLY A 15 11.88 -19.47 5.13
C GLY A 15 11.15 -19.84 6.42
N TRP A 16 11.79 -20.66 7.23
CA TRP A 16 11.25 -21.08 8.53
C TRP A 16 10.91 -19.88 9.43
N ALA A 17 9.73 -19.93 10.06
CA ALA A 17 9.20 -18.89 10.95
C ALA A 17 8.98 -17.52 10.29
N ALA A 18 8.86 -17.44 8.97
CA ALA A 18 8.56 -16.18 8.27
C ALA A 18 7.18 -15.61 8.66
N GLU A 19 6.22 -16.46 9.01
CA GLU A 19 4.92 -16.10 9.57
C GLU A 19 5.04 -15.37 10.91
N LEU A 20 5.97 -15.79 11.78
CA LEU A 20 6.24 -15.10 13.05
C LEU A 20 6.83 -13.70 12.81
N ASN A 21 7.67 -13.57 11.78
CA ASN A 21 8.15 -12.26 11.37
C ASN A 21 7.00 -11.36 10.85
N LEU A 22 6.05 -11.90 10.07
CA LEU A 22 4.87 -11.16 9.64
C LEU A 22 4.03 -10.69 10.83
N GLU A 23 3.79 -11.56 11.81
CA GLU A 23 3.11 -11.17 13.05
C GLU A 23 3.85 -10.06 13.79
N GLY A 24 5.19 -10.15 13.87
CA GLY A 24 6.04 -9.10 14.45
C GLY A 24 5.91 -7.77 13.72
N CYS A 25 5.92 -7.78 12.38
CA CYS A 25 5.69 -6.59 11.56
C CYS A 25 4.31 -5.98 11.81
N TYR A 26 3.25 -6.79 11.78
CA TYR A 26 1.88 -6.29 11.98
C TYR A 26 1.68 -5.72 13.37
N ARG A 27 2.26 -6.32 14.41
CA ARG A 27 2.27 -5.74 15.75
C ARG A 27 2.82 -4.31 15.72
N LYS A 28 3.99 -4.09 15.11
CA LYS A 28 4.60 -2.76 15.05
C LYS A 28 3.89 -1.77 14.13
N LEU A 29 3.21 -2.23 13.09
CA LEU A 29 2.42 -1.37 12.21
C LEU A 29 1.13 -0.85 12.88
N PHE A 30 0.53 -1.62 13.79
CA PHE A 30 -0.79 -1.33 14.36
C PHE A 30 -0.81 -1.00 15.86
N GLU A 31 0.28 -1.21 16.61
CA GLU A 31 0.35 -0.99 18.07
C GLU A 31 0.51 0.49 18.48
N HIS A 32 1.10 1.33 17.63
CA HIS A 32 1.49 2.70 17.99
C HIS A 32 0.83 3.77 17.13
N GLU A 33 0.74 4.99 17.67
CA GLU A 33 0.30 6.15 16.90
C GLU A 33 1.26 6.42 15.74
N ARG A 34 0.68 6.58 14.55
CA ARG A 34 1.43 6.76 13.30
C ARG A 34 2.00 8.17 13.21
N GLY A 35 3.18 8.30 12.62
CA GLY A 35 3.72 9.62 12.23
C GLY A 35 4.37 10.42 13.35
N VAL A 36 4.55 9.84 14.54
CA VAL A 36 5.18 10.47 15.72
C VAL A 36 6.70 10.70 15.61
N GLY A 37 7.32 10.31 14.48
CA GLY A 37 8.73 10.55 14.16
C GLY A 37 9.74 9.72 14.95
N TYR A 38 10.88 9.41 14.30
CA TYR A 38 12.05 8.82 14.94
C TYR A 38 13.33 9.23 14.19
N PRO A 39 14.38 9.70 14.88
CA PRO A 39 14.42 10.11 16.29
C PRO A 39 13.38 11.21 16.63
N LYS A 40 13.02 11.33 17.91
CA LYS A 40 11.89 12.16 18.35
C LYS A 40 12.11 13.66 18.10
N GLU A 41 13.34 14.12 18.23
CA GLU A 41 13.78 15.48 17.92
C GLU A 41 13.57 15.86 16.44
N ARG A 42 13.41 14.88 15.53
CA ARG A 42 13.15 15.11 14.10
C ARG A 42 11.67 15.03 13.73
N ALA A 43 10.76 14.80 14.69
CA ALA A 43 9.34 14.57 14.40
C ALA A 43 8.68 15.70 13.59
N SER A 44 8.95 16.97 13.95
CA SER A 44 8.40 18.14 13.24
C SER A 44 8.87 18.20 11.79
N THR A 45 10.18 18.03 11.54
CA THR A 45 10.74 18.01 10.18
C THR A 45 10.20 16.85 9.35
N MET A 46 10.06 15.66 9.94
CA MET A 46 9.49 14.51 9.24
C MET A 46 8.01 14.72 8.90
N ALA A 47 7.23 15.34 9.80
CA ALA A 47 5.83 15.67 9.53
C ALA A 47 5.71 16.68 8.37
N LYS A 48 6.52 17.75 8.39
CA LYS A 48 6.57 18.74 7.31
C LYS A 48 6.93 18.10 5.96
N ASN A 49 7.96 17.25 5.94
CA ASN A 49 8.41 16.61 4.71
C ASN A 49 7.38 15.62 4.14
N ARG A 50 6.58 14.94 4.98
CA ARG A 50 5.47 14.11 4.50
C ARG A 50 4.40 14.93 3.78
N GLY A 51 4.10 16.13 4.27
CA GLY A 51 3.21 17.07 3.58
C GLY A 51 3.75 17.47 2.20
N ILE A 52 5.01 17.92 2.14
CA ILE A 52 5.67 18.30 0.88
C ILE A 52 5.68 17.13 -0.12
N LEU A 53 5.92 15.90 0.36
CA LEU A 53 5.87 14.71 -0.50
C LEU A 53 4.46 14.44 -1.04
N ALA A 54 3.42 14.68 -0.24
CA ALA A 54 2.04 14.57 -0.69
C ALA A 54 1.73 15.58 -1.79
N ASP A 55 2.15 16.84 -1.61
CA ASP A 55 1.98 17.91 -2.60
C ASP A 55 2.74 17.61 -3.89
N LEU A 56 3.99 17.13 -3.78
CA LEU A 56 4.79 16.70 -4.93
C LEU A 56 4.09 15.58 -5.71
N LYS A 57 3.57 14.57 -5.01
CA LYS A 57 2.83 13.47 -5.64
C LYS A 57 1.60 14.00 -6.38
N ALA A 58 0.83 14.89 -5.75
CA ALA A 58 -0.34 15.51 -6.36
C ALA A 58 0.01 16.33 -7.62
N ALA A 59 1.15 17.04 -7.63
CA ALA A 59 1.62 17.78 -8.80
C ALA A 59 2.09 16.87 -9.95
N SER A 60 2.65 15.71 -9.63
CA SER A 60 3.25 14.78 -10.61
C SER A 60 2.29 13.72 -11.16
N CYS A 61 1.18 13.44 -10.47
CA CYS A 61 0.26 12.35 -10.80
C CYS A 61 -1.11 12.88 -11.21
N ARG A 62 -1.75 12.21 -12.18
CA ARG A 62 -3.17 12.43 -12.52
C ARG A 62 -4.08 11.95 -11.38
N ASP A 63 -5.28 12.51 -11.29
CA ASP A 63 -6.30 12.02 -10.36
C ASP A 63 -6.68 10.57 -10.67
N MET A 64 -7.14 9.83 -9.65
CA MET A 64 -7.35 8.39 -9.78
C MET A 64 -8.44 8.03 -10.80
N LEU A 65 -9.50 8.85 -10.92
CA LEU A 65 -10.56 8.59 -11.90
C LEU A 65 -10.04 8.72 -13.34
N SER A 66 -9.21 9.73 -13.60
CA SER A 66 -8.51 9.88 -14.89
C SER A 66 -7.57 8.71 -15.16
N VAL A 67 -6.86 8.21 -14.15
CA VAL A 67 -5.96 7.04 -14.29
C VAL A 67 -6.76 5.79 -14.68
N VAL A 68 -7.80 5.42 -13.94
CA VAL A 68 -8.58 4.21 -14.23
C VAL A 68 -9.28 4.29 -15.59
N LYS A 69 -9.63 5.49 -16.07
CA LYS A 69 -10.20 5.69 -17.41
C LYS A 69 -9.21 5.60 -18.55
N THR A 70 -7.92 5.78 -18.29
CA THR A 70 -6.89 5.91 -19.35
C THR A 70 -5.83 4.82 -19.32
N VAL A 71 -5.75 4.05 -18.25
CA VAL A 71 -4.91 2.84 -18.18
C VAL A 71 -5.42 1.79 -19.17
N ASP A 72 -4.56 0.82 -19.50
CA ASP A 72 -4.95 -0.40 -20.20
C ASP A 72 -6.17 -1.04 -19.53
N GLN A 73 -7.27 -1.16 -20.29
CA GLN A 73 -8.56 -1.61 -19.76
C GLN A 73 -8.61 -3.12 -19.52
N ASP A 74 -7.79 -3.91 -20.22
CA ASP A 74 -7.71 -5.34 -19.96
C ASP A 74 -6.95 -5.59 -18.65
N LEU A 75 -5.90 -4.79 -18.40
CA LEU A 75 -5.22 -4.77 -17.10
C LEU A 75 -6.18 -4.38 -15.96
N LEU A 76 -6.99 -3.34 -16.15
CA LEU A 76 -7.95 -2.90 -15.13
C LEU A 76 -9.01 -3.96 -14.85
N ARG A 77 -9.59 -4.57 -15.89
CA ARG A 77 -10.57 -5.66 -15.74
C ARG A 77 -9.95 -6.84 -14.99
N ALA A 78 -8.73 -7.25 -15.35
CA ALA A 78 -8.02 -8.32 -14.64
C ALA A 78 -7.76 -7.98 -13.16
N ALA A 79 -7.42 -6.73 -12.85
CA ALA A 79 -7.17 -6.28 -11.49
C ALA A 79 -8.42 -6.33 -10.59
N ILE A 80 -9.62 -6.17 -11.16
CA ILE A 80 -10.89 -6.19 -10.41
C ILE A 80 -11.70 -7.49 -10.56
N ALA A 81 -11.18 -8.48 -11.30
CA ALA A 81 -11.88 -9.73 -11.60
C ALA A 81 -11.96 -10.74 -10.44
N GLY A 82 -11.36 -10.43 -9.29
CA GLY A 82 -11.37 -11.34 -8.14
C GLY A 82 -12.78 -11.60 -7.61
N GLU A 83 -13.10 -12.84 -7.26
CA GLU A 83 -14.44 -13.29 -6.84
C GLU A 83 -15.02 -12.49 -5.65
N ARG A 84 -14.15 -11.97 -4.78
CA ARG A 84 -14.51 -11.19 -3.59
C ARG A 84 -14.44 -9.68 -3.81
N PHE A 85 -14.04 -9.21 -5.00
CA PHE A 85 -13.82 -7.78 -5.25
C PHE A 85 -15.10 -6.97 -5.04
N ALA A 86 -16.20 -7.36 -5.68
CA ALA A 86 -17.45 -6.62 -5.58
C ALA A 86 -18.00 -6.58 -4.14
N GLU A 87 -17.88 -7.69 -3.41
CA GLU A 87 -18.31 -7.80 -2.00
C GLU A 87 -17.49 -6.90 -1.07
N LEU A 88 -16.18 -6.80 -1.29
CA LEU A 88 -15.28 -6.05 -0.42
C LEU A 88 -15.12 -4.58 -0.83
N PHE A 89 -15.25 -4.25 -2.11
CA PHE A 89 -14.99 -2.91 -2.62
C PHE A 89 -16.24 -2.03 -2.55
N TYR A 90 -17.34 -2.42 -3.21
CA TYR A 90 -18.48 -1.53 -3.40
C TYR A 90 -19.20 -1.08 -2.11
N PRO A 91 -19.35 -1.93 -1.06
CA PRO A 91 -19.95 -1.50 0.20
C PRO A 91 -19.07 -0.52 1.01
N HIS A 92 -17.76 -0.47 0.74
CA HIS A 92 -16.80 0.32 1.51
C HIS A 92 -16.20 1.50 0.70
N ALA A 93 -16.51 1.59 -0.59
CA ALA A 93 -16.04 2.66 -1.45
C ALA A 93 -16.67 4.01 -1.07
N GLN A 94 -15.84 5.03 -0.92
CA GLN A 94 -16.27 6.39 -0.58
C GLN A 94 -16.33 7.31 -1.81
N ASP A 95 -15.69 6.91 -2.91
CA ASP A 95 -15.72 7.63 -4.18
C ASP A 95 -16.73 6.96 -5.13
N GLN A 96 -17.88 7.63 -5.30
CA GLN A 96 -18.96 7.15 -6.14
C GLN A 96 -18.58 7.14 -7.62
N ALA A 97 -17.80 8.13 -8.09
CA ALA A 97 -17.43 8.23 -9.49
C ALA A 97 -16.49 7.10 -9.92
N ILE A 98 -15.56 6.70 -9.05
CA ILE A 98 -14.74 5.51 -9.25
C ILE A 98 -15.62 4.25 -9.23
N SER A 99 -16.51 4.14 -8.25
CA SER A 99 -17.39 2.98 -8.12
C SER A 99 -18.28 2.76 -9.34
N ASP A 100 -18.90 3.82 -9.86
CA ASP A 100 -19.75 3.77 -11.04
C ASP A 100 -18.97 3.39 -12.29
N TYR A 101 -17.75 3.93 -12.43
CA TYR A 101 -16.88 3.57 -13.55
C TYR A 101 -16.50 2.10 -13.52
N LEU A 102 -16.07 1.57 -12.37
CA LEU A 102 -15.69 0.15 -12.25
C LEU A 102 -16.87 -0.79 -12.46
N LYS A 103 -18.07 -0.44 -11.99
CA LYS A 103 -19.30 -1.21 -12.26
C LYS A 103 -19.64 -1.27 -13.75
N SER A 104 -19.30 -0.25 -14.52
CA SER A 104 -19.51 -0.25 -15.99
C SER A 104 -18.59 -1.23 -16.73
N LEU A 105 -17.57 -1.77 -16.06
CA LEU A 105 -16.60 -2.72 -16.61
C LEU A 105 -16.90 -4.19 -16.27
N THR A 106 -17.87 -4.44 -15.38
CA THR A 106 -18.26 -5.78 -14.92
C THR A 106 -19.61 -6.19 -15.46
#